data_AF-A0A7Y9WR07-F1
#
_entry.id   AF-A0A7Y9WR07-F1
#
_cell.length_a   1.000
_cell.length_b   1.000
_cell.length_c   1.000
_cell.angle_alpha   90.00
_cell.angle_beta   90.00
_cell.angle_gamma   90.00
#
_symmetry.space_group_name_H-M   'P 1'
#
loop_
_entity.id
_entity.type
_entity.pdbx_description
1 polymer ?
#
loop_
_entity_poly.entity_id
_entity_poly.type
_entity_poly.pdbx_seq_one_letter_code
_entity_poly.pdbx_strand_id
1 'polypeptide(L)'
;MKSLILAVLLISISSVCFGQVPKKPNIPEEFSNCLKRTEHDRLSCQSGCGMILQQCYDEANDALTAKTDALVKKQRSVSCAALVKKYADSSARLDDGVADDASSQPGWLGADLKMKLLQQRYETTKLIDGECK
;
A
#
# COMPACT_ATOMS: atom_id res chain seq x y z
N MET A 1 -1.84 -39.30 40.44
CA MET A 1 -1.00 -38.20 39.94
C MET A 1 -0.76 -38.31 38.43
N LYS A 2 -1.84 -38.30 37.62
CA LYS A 2 -1.75 -38.27 36.14
C LYS A 2 -2.80 -37.33 35.52
N SER A 3 -3.90 -37.06 36.23
CA SER A 3 -4.97 -36.16 35.75
C SER A 3 -4.74 -34.67 35.99
N LEU A 4 -3.66 -34.25 36.65
CA LEU A 4 -3.39 -32.83 36.93
C LEU A 4 -2.50 -32.13 35.88
N ILE A 5 -1.86 -32.89 34.98
CA ILE A 5 -0.94 -32.33 33.99
C ILE A 5 -1.67 -31.85 32.73
N LEU A 6 -2.87 -32.37 32.44
CA LEU A 6 -3.60 -31.99 31.22
C LEU A 6 -4.32 -30.62 31.31
N ALA A 7 -4.59 -30.11 32.51
CA ALA A 7 -5.37 -28.88 32.67
C ALA A 7 -4.54 -27.59 32.48
N VAL A 8 -3.21 -27.67 32.60
CA VAL A 8 -2.33 -26.48 32.51
C VAL A 8 -1.95 -26.14 31.06
N LEU A 9 -2.11 -27.08 30.12
CA LEU A 9 -1.73 -26.89 28.71
C LEU A 9 -2.80 -26.21 27.84
N LEU A 10 -3.99 -25.92 28.37
CA LEU A 10 -5.10 -25.33 27.61
C LEU A 10 -5.24 -23.81 27.74
N ILE A 11 -4.37 -23.13 28.50
CA ILE A 11 -4.50 -21.68 28.79
C ILE A 11 -3.55 -20.82 27.94
N SER A 12 -2.67 -21.40 27.13
CA SER A 12 -1.57 -20.65 26.50
C SER A 12 -1.79 -20.18 25.06
N ILE A 13 -2.90 -20.52 24.39
CA ILE A 13 -3.06 -20.27 22.94
C ILE A 13 -3.78 -18.95 22.63
N SER A 14 -4.44 -18.29 23.59
CA SER A 14 -5.30 -17.15 23.30
C SER A 14 -4.61 -15.77 23.29
N SER A 15 -3.28 -15.67 23.35
CA SER A 15 -2.60 -14.39 23.63
C SER A 15 -1.56 -13.91 22.61
N VAL A 16 -1.72 -14.23 21.32
CA VAL A 16 -0.90 -13.59 20.26
C VAL A 16 -1.77 -13.13 19.09
N CYS A 17 -2.78 -12.31 19.39
CA CYS A 17 -3.41 -11.45 18.40
C CYS A 17 -3.45 -10.01 18.92
N PHE A 18 -2.35 -9.53 19.52
CA PHE A 18 -2.05 -8.09 19.47
C PHE A 18 -1.54 -7.77 18.07
N GLY A 19 -2.43 -7.89 17.08
CA GLY A 19 -2.27 -7.17 15.84
C GLY A 19 -2.27 -5.70 16.22
N GLN A 20 -1.09 -5.08 16.19
CA GLN A 20 -0.97 -3.64 16.30
C GLN A 20 -2.00 -3.04 15.35
N VAL A 21 -2.95 -2.26 15.90
CA VAL A 21 -3.90 -1.50 15.09
C VAL A 21 -3.10 -0.85 13.98
N PRO A 22 -3.41 -1.09 12.69
CA PRO A 22 -2.65 -0.49 11.61
C PRO A 22 -2.62 1.01 11.89
N LYS A 23 -1.40 1.56 12.00
CA LYS A 23 -1.19 3.00 12.11
C LYS A 23 -2.12 3.69 11.11
N LYS A 24 -2.76 4.77 11.55
CA LYS A 24 -3.67 5.63 10.74
C LYS A 24 -3.24 5.56 9.28
N PRO A 25 -4.14 5.18 8.34
CA PRO A 25 -3.76 4.82 6.98
C PRO A 25 -2.83 5.90 6.46
N ASN A 26 -1.57 5.51 6.22
CA ASN A 26 -0.56 6.46 5.76
C ASN A 26 -1.12 7.01 4.44
N ILE A 27 -1.43 8.30 4.36
CA ILE A 27 -1.84 8.90 3.10
C ILE A 27 -0.55 9.23 2.38
N PRO A 28 -0.34 8.80 1.11
CA PRO A 28 0.85 9.17 0.36
C PRO A 28 1.07 10.68 0.44
N GLU A 29 2.30 11.08 0.76
CA GLU A 29 2.62 12.49 1.00
C GLU A 29 2.30 13.35 -0.22
N GLU A 30 2.59 12.82 -1.41
CA GLU A 30 2.28 13.44 -2.69
C GLU A 30 0.79 13.69 -2.88
N PHE A 31 -0.06 12.73 -2.50
CA PHE A 31 -1.52 12.91 -2.51
C PHE A 31 -1.94 14.04 -1.57
N SER A 32 -1.45 14.03 -0.32
CA SER A 32 -1.78 15.05 0.67
C SER A 32 -1.31 16.44 0.24
N ASN A 33 -0.13 16.53 -0.36
CA ASN A 33 0.44 17.79 -0.84
C ASN A 33 -0.33 18.32 -2.05
N CYS A 34 -0.73 17.45 -2.99
CA CYS A 34 -1.58 17.84 -4.11
C CYS A 34 -2.95 18.34 -3.63
N LEU A 35 -3.58 17.66 -2.67
CA LEU A 35 -4.86 18.10 -2.10
C LEU A 35 -4.78 19.49 -1.47
N LYS A 36 -3.69 19.78 -0.74
CA LYS A 36 -3.45 21.12 -0.16
C LYS A 36 -3.24 22.15 -1.25
N ARG A 37 -2.43 21.83 -2.27
CA ARG A 37 -2.13 22.75 -3.38
C ARG A 37 -3.37 23.09 -4.21
N THR A 38 -4.26 22.12 -4.39
CA THR A 38 -5.45 22.24 -5.24
C THR A 38 -6.73 22.57 -4.45
N GLU A 39 -6.63 22.85 -3.15
CA GLU A 39 -7.79 23.11 -2.28
C GLU A 39 -8.67 24.23 -2.82
N HIS A 40 -8.06 25.36 -3.18
CA HIS A 40 -8.79 26.50 -3.72
C HIS A 40 -9.47 26.19 -5.06
N ASP A 41 -8.77 25.52 -5.97
CA ASP A 41 -9.29 25.16 -7.29
C ASP A 41 -10.45 24.17 -7.16
N ARG A 42 -10.34 23.19 -6.26
CA ARG A 42 -11.42 22.24 -5.96
C ARG A 42 -12.66 22.91 -5.39
N LEU A 43 -12.50 23.90 -4.51
CA LEU A 43 -13.62 24.59 -3.85
C LEU A 43 -14.30 25.62 -4.76
N SER A 44 -13.55 26.24 -5.68
CA SER A 44 -14.06 27.25 -6.62
C SER A 44 -14.55 26.66 -7.95
N CYS A 45 -14.27 25.37 -8.19
CA CYS A 45 -14.63 24.71 -9.43
C CYS A 45 -16.15 24.56 -9.61
N GLN A 46 -16.63 24.98 -10.78
CA GLN A 46 -18.06 24.92 -11.14
C GLN A 46 -18.43 23.65 -11.93
N SER A 47 -17.48 23.06 -12.66
CA SER A 47 -17.68 21.81 -13.41
C SER A 47 -16.34 21.13 -13.69
N GLY A 48 -16.33 19.80 -13.86
CA GLY A 48 -15.10 19.04 -14.18
C GLY A 48 -14.12 18.86 -13.03
N CYS A 49 -14.53 19.15 -11.79
CA CYS A 49 -13.66 19.16 -10.59
C CYS A 49 -13.05 17.80 -10.26
N GLY A 50 -13.63 16.72 -10.81
CA GLY A 50 -13.06 15.38 -10.71
C GLY A 50 -11.66 15.30 -11.32
N MET A 51 -11.37 16.05 -12.39
CA MET A 51 -10.03 16.03 -13.01
C MET A 51 -8.93 16.51 -12.05
N ILE A 52 -9.25 17.46 -11.17
CA ILE A 52 -8.29 17.99 -10.18
C ILE A 52 -7.97 16.92 -9.13
N LEU A 53 -8.99 16.19 -8.66
CA LEU A 53 -8.80 15.10 -7.71
C LEU A 53 -8.10 13.89 -8.38
N GLN A 54 -8.47 13.57 -9.62
CA GLN A 54 -7.80 12.54 -10.42
C GLN A 54 -6.31 12.84 -10.55
N GLN A 55 -5.93 14.09 -10.86
CA GLN A 55 -4.54 14.50 -10.92
C GLN A 55 -3.79 14.21 -9.61
N CYS A 56 -4.41 14.43 -8.45
CA CYS A 56 -3.77 14.10 -7.17
C CYS A 56 -3.54 12.60 -6.99
N TYR A 57 -4.46 11.74 -7.45
CA TYR A 57 -4.23 10.31 -7.47
C TYR A 57 -3.08 9.94 -8.41
N ASP A 58 -3.05 10.51 -9.61
CA ASP A 58 -2.02 10.22 -10.61
C ASP A 58 -0.62 10.61 -10.08
N GLU A 59 -0.48 11.81 -9.49
CA GLU A 59 0.78 12.26 -8.86
C GLU A 59 1.25 11.30 -7.75
N ALA A 60 0.34 10.81 -6.92
CA ALA A 60 0.66 9.86 -5.86
C ALA A 60 1.06 8.48 -6.41
N ASN A 61 0.34 8.00 -7.42
CA ASN A 61 0.58 6.72 -8.06
C ASN A 61 1.94 6.70 -8.78
N ASP A 62 2.28 7.78 -9.48
CA ASP A 62 3.56 7.96 -10.17
C ASP A 62 4.71 7.98 -9.15
N ALA A 63 4.56 8.74 -8.06
CA ALA A 63 5.57 8.81 -7.02
C ALA A 63 5.81 7.47 -6.32
N LEU A 64 4.75 6.73 -5.98
CA LEU A 64 4.85 5.40 -5.38
C LEU A 64 5.53 4.40 -6.34
N THR A 65 5.15 4.42 -7.61
CA THR A 65 5.76 3.56 -8.64
C THR A 65 7.24 3.85 -8.80
N ALA A 66 7.62 5.12 -8.92
CA ALA A 66 9.01 5.53 -9.03
C ALA A 66 9.85 5.13 -7.79
N LYS A 67 9.29 5.27 -6.59
CA LYS A 67 9.95 4.84 -5.34
C LYS A 67 10.17 3.33 -5.29
N THR A 68 9.17 2.53 -5.68
CA THR A 68 9.31 1.07 -5.78
C THR A 68 10.39 0.69 -6.80
N ASP A 69 10.37 1.28 -7.99
CA ASP A 69 11.36 1.01 -9.04
C ASP A 69 12.79 1.34 -8.60
N ALA A 70 12.96 2.43 -7.85
CA ALA A 70 14.25 2.80 -7.28
C ALA A 70 14.76 1.74 -6.29
N LEU A 71 13.89 1.18 -5.44
CA LEU A 71 14.25 0.09 -4.51
C LEU A 71 14.62 -1.19 -5.25
N VAL A 72 13.90 -1.53 -6.32
CA VAL A 72 14.21 -2.69 -7.19
C VAL A 72 15.59 -2.51 -7.83
N LYS A 73 15.87 -1.34 -8.42
CA LYS A 73 17.14 -1.03 -9.10
C LYS A 73 18.33 -0.95 -8.16
N LYS A 74 18.11 -0.58 -6.89
CA LYS A 74 19.16 -0.43 -5.88
C LYS A 74 19.71 -1.78 -5.38
N GLN A 75 18.96 -2.87 -5.51
CA GLN A 75 19.37 -4.18 -4.97
C GLN A 75 20.70 -4.66 -5.55
N ARG A 76 21.66 -4.95 -4.66
CA ARG A 76 23.00 -5.44 -5.04
C ARG A 76 23.17 -6.94 -4.87
N SER A 77 22.45 -7.53 -3.92
CA SER A 77 22.45 -8.98 -3.71
C SER A 77 21.56 -9.66 -4.74
N VAL A 78 22.06 -10.71 -5.37
CA VAL A 78 21.33 -11.48 -6.41
C VAL A 78 20.04 -12.09 -5.85
N SER A 79 20.08 -12.65 -4.63
CA SER A 79 18.91 -13.26 -3.99
C SER A 79 17.85 -12.23 -3.62
N CYS A 80 18.28 -11.06 -3.14
CA CYS A 80 17.41 -9.95 -2.78
C CYS A 80 16.80 -9.25 -3.99
N ALA A 81 17.60 -9.05 -5.04
CA ALA A 81 17.10 -8.53 -6.32
C ALA A 81 16.01 -9.45 -6.89
N ALA A 82 16.21 -10.78 -6.84
CA ALA A 82 15.22 -11.74 -7.28
C ALA A 82 13.93 -11.69 -6.44
N LEU A 83 14.04 -11.61 -5.11
CA LEU A 83 12.89 -11.54 -4.21
C LEU A 83 12.09 -10.24 -4.40
N VAL A 84 12.77 -9.10 -4.38
CA VAL A 84 12.18 -7.77 -4.61
C VAL A 84 11.49 -7.70 -5.96
N LYS A 85 12.16 -8.16 -7.03
CA LYS A 85 11.58 -8.18 -8.36
C LYS A 85 10.34 -9.07 -8.43
N LYS A 86 10.43 -10.30 -7.88
CA LYS A 86 9.30 -11.24 -7.87
C LYS A 86 8.08 -10.66 -7.15
N TYR A 87 8.30 -10.01 -6.01
CA TYR A 87 7.23 -9.35 -5.28
C TYR A 87 6.64 -8.17 -6.06
N ALA A 88 7.47 -7.27 -6.61
CA ALA A 88 7.03 -6.13 -7.40
C ALA A 88 6.21 -6.57 -8.63
N ASP A 89 6.68 -7.58 -9.37
CA ASP A 89 5.97 -8.12 -10.53
C ASP A 89 4.62 -8.78 -10.13
N SER A 90 4.59 -9.52 -9.01
CA SER A 90 3.37 -10.21 -8.55
C SER A 90 2.33 -9.23 -8.02
N SER A 91 2.75 -8.20 -7.30
CA SER A 91 1.87 -7.14 -6.82
C SER A 91 1.34 -6.28 -7.96
N ALA A 92 2.16 -5.88 -8.93
CA ALA A 92 1.69 -5.12 -10.09
C ALA A 92 0.52 -5.79 -10.83
N ARG A 93 0.55 -7.12 -10.97
CA ARG A 93 -0.57 -7.88 -11.57
C ARG A 93 -1.85 -7.84 -10.74
N LEU A 94 -1.72 -7.82 -9.42
CA LEU A 94 -2.87 -7.67 -8.52
C LEU A 94 -3.42 -6.24 -8.55
N ASP A 95 -2.52 -5.25 -8.62
CA ASP A 95 -2.85 -3.84 -8.69
C ASP A 95 -3.71 -3.56 -9.93
N ASP A 96 -3.28 -4.03 -11.11
CA ASP A 96 -3.98 -3.81 -12.37
C ASP A 96 -5.34 -4.51 -12.38
N GLY A 97 -5.41 -5.79 -11.99
CA GLY A 97 -6.67 -6.54 -12.01
C GLY A 97 -7.72 -5.99 -11.03
N VAL A 98 -7.33 -5.70 -9.80
CA VAL A 98 -8.27 -5.26 -8.75
C VAL A 98 -8.68 -3.81 -8.92
N ALA A 99 -7.78 -2.93 -9.38
CA ALA A 99 -8.12 -1.54 -9.64
C ALA A 99 -9.07 -1.40 -10.83
N ASP A 100 -8.86 -2.18 -11.90
CA ASP A 100 -9.72 -2.17 -13.08
C ASP A 100 -11.13 -2.68 -12.74
N ASP A 101 -11.25 -3.76 -11.97
CA ASP A 101 -12.55 -4.26 -11.49
C ASP A 101 -13.26 -3.24 -10.58
N ALA A 102 -12.51 -2.52 -9.74
CA ALA A 102 -13.07 -1.49 -8.87
C ALA A 102 -13.43 -0.18 -9.62
N SER A 103 -12.84 0.05 -10.80
CA SER A 103 -13.15 1.22 -11.64
C SER A 103 -14.57 1.22 -12.19
N SER A 104 -15.21 0.04 -12.24
CA SER A 104 -16.63 -0.08 -12.60
C SER A 104 -17.58 0.39 -11.50
N GLN A 105 -17.08 0.65 -10.29
CA GLN A 105 -17.88 1.07 -9.15
C GLN A 105 -18.05 2.60 -9.13
N PRO A 106 -19.19 3.12 -8.66
CA PRO A 106 -19.39 4.57 -8.55
C PRO A 106 -18.37 5.26 -7.65
N GLY A 107 -17.95 6.47 -8.05
CA GLY A 107 -17.11 7.34 -7.25
C GLY A 107 -15.61 7.08 -7.41
N TRP A 108 -14.86 7.26 -6.32
CA TRP A 108 -13.40 7.24 -6.30
C TRP A 108 -12.80 5.92 -5.81
N LEU A 109 -13.61 4.88 -5.64
CA LEU A 109 -13.18 3.61 -5.05
C LEU A 109 -12.01 2.98 -5.82
N GLY A 110 -12.08 2.93 -7.15
CA GLY A 110 -11.00 2.38 -7.97
C GLY A 110 -9.68 3.16 -7.80
N ALA A 111 -9.76 4.49 -7.76
CA ALA A 111 -8.59 5.35 -7.57
C ALA A 111 -7.98 5.20 -6.17
N ASP A 112 -8.82 5.17 -5.13
CA ASP A 112 -8.42 4.91 -3.74
C ASP A 112 -7.75 3.55 -3.59
N LEU A 113 -8.37 2.52 -4.17
CA LEU A 113 -7.88 1.15 -4.10
C LEU A 113 -6.54 1.01 -4.82
N LYS A 114 -6.41 1.54 -6.03
CA LYS A 114 -5.15 1.57 -6.79
C LYS A 114 -4.04 2.23 -5.97
N MET A 115 -4.29 3.42 -5.44
CA MET A 115 -3.30 4.14 -4.63
C MET A 115 -2.88 3.34 -3.39
N LYS A 116 -3.83 2.67 -2.72
CA LYS A 116 -3.54 1.85 -1.52
C LYS A 116 -2.73 0.60 -1.87
N LEU A 117 -3.01 -0.05 -2.98
CA LEU A 117 -2.26 -1.20 -3.46
C LEU A 117 -0.82 -0.81 -3.83
N LEU A 118 -0.63 0.30 -4.55
CA LEU A 118 0.70 0.85 -4.84
C LEU A 118 1.48 1.22 -3.57
N GLN A 119 0.79 1.76 -2.57
CA GLN A 119 1.41 2.08 -1.28
C GLN A 119 1.86 0.82 -0.53
N GLN A 120 1.01 -0.21 -0.48
CA GLN A 120 1.36 -1.50 0.11
C GLN A 120 2.57 -2.13 -0.60
N ARG A 121 2.61 -2.05 -1.94
CA ARG A 121 3.73 -2.52 -2.75
C ARG A 121 5.02 -1.81 -2.40
N TYR A 122 5.00 -0.49 -2.28
CA TYR A 122 6.16 0.29 -1.87
C TYR A 122 6.64 -0.09 -0.46
N GLU A 123 5.77 -0.09 0.55
CA GLU A 123 6.17 -0.37 1.93
C GLU A 123 6.69 -1.80 2.09
N THR A 124 6.09 -2.77 1.41
CA THR A 124 6.59 -4.16 1.44
C THR A 124 7.93 -4.30 0.73
N THR A 125 8.11 -3.63 -0.41
CA THR A 125 9.40 -3.62 -1.12
C THR A 125 10.49 -2.98 -0.26
N LYS A 126 10.15 -1.91 0.48
CA LYS A 126 11.06 -1.25 1.42
C LYS A 126 11.42 -2.13 2.61
N LEU A 127 10.48 -2.93 3.12
CA LEU A 127 10.76 -3.94 4.15
C LEU A 127 11.74 -4.98 3.62
N ILE A 128 11.51 -5.51 2.42
CA ILE A 128 12.44 -6.47 1.80
C ILE A 128 13.83 -5.84 1.59
N ASP A 129 13.92 -4.61 1.06
CA ASP A 129 15.22 -3.87 0.94
C ASP A 129 15.91 -3.72 2.30
N GLY A 130 15.16 -3.49 3.38
CA GLY A 130 15.67 -3.33 4.74
C GLY A 130 16.37 -4.57 5.27
N GLU A 131 15.77 -5.75 5.06
CA GLU A 131 16.32 -7.05 5.47
C GLU A 131 17.47 -7.52 4.56
N CYS A 132 17.58 -6.92 3.37
CA CYS A 132 18.53 -7.28 2.33
C CYS A 132 19.85 -6.46 2.34
N LYS A 133 20.08 -5.69 3.40
CA LYS A 133 21.29 -4.88 3.60
C LYS A 133 22.46 -5.68 4.14
#